data_AF-A0A1H9KIT7-F1
#
_entry.id   AF-A0A1H9KIT7-F1
#
_cell.length_a   1.000
_cell.length_b   1.000
_cell.length_c   1.000
_cell.angle_alpha   90.00
_cell.angle_beta   90.00
_cell.angle_gamma   90.00
#
_symmetry.space_group_name_H-M   'P 1'
#
loop_
_entity.id
_entity.type
_entity.pdbx_description
1 polymer ?
#
loop_
_entity_poly.entity_id
_entity_poly.type
_entity_poly.pdbx_seq_one_letter_code
_entity_poly.pdbx_strand_id
1 'polypeptide(L)' 'MLTLFFVLLMLVVVGEVLYMTIKLAWKVTKIVFAIILLPVVMIGLAAAGFMTLAIVILLIAGVLALFGSLVAGAR' A
#
# COMPACT_ATOMS: atom_id res chain seq x y z
N MET A 1 41.73 1.11 -4.40
CA MET A 1 41.53 0.11 -3.31
C MET A 1 40.55 0.62 -2.27
N LEU A 2 40.84 1.72 -1.54
CA LEU A 2 39.91 2.31 -0.56
C LEU A 2 38.73 3.08 -1.19
N THR A 3 38.93 3.71 -2.34
CA THR A 3 37.91 4.47 -3.08
C THR A 3 36.74 3.61 -3.55
N LEU A 4 36.98 2.40 -4.06
CA LEU A 4 35.92 1.47 -4.45
C LEU A 4 35.09 1.01 -3.25
N PHE A 5 35.74 0.73 -2.13
CA PHE A 5 35.08 0.36 -0.89
C PHE A 5 34.21 1.50 -0.34
N PHE A 6 34.70 2.74 -0.43
CA PHE A 6 33.95 3.93 -0.03
C PHE A 6 32.71 4.17 -0.91
N VAL A 7 32.84 3.97 -2.23
CA VAL A 7 31.70 4.08 -3.17
C VAL A 7 30.64 3.00 -2.92
N LEU A 8 31.07 1.77 -2.64
CA LEU A 8 30.18 0.66 -2.27
C LEU A 8 29.40 0.96 -0.97
N LEU A 9 30.10 1.44 0.06
CA LEU A 9 29.47 1.86 1.31
C LEU A 9 28.47 3.00 1.10
N MET A 10 28.80 4.00 0.28
CA MET A 10 27.86 5.07 -0.07
C MET A 10 26.61 4.53 -0.78
N LEU A 11 26.76 3.60 -1.73
CA LEU A 11 25.63 2.97 -2.41
C LEU A 11 24.75 2.14 -1.47
N VAL A 12 25.36 1.42 -0.52
CA VAL A 12 24.61 0.65 0.49
C VAL A 12 23.80 1.58 1.39
N VAL A 13 24.41 2.65 1.91
CA VAL A 13 23.72 3.62 2.76
C VAL A 13 22.58 4.32 2.00
N VAL A 14 22.83 4.76 0.76
CA VAL A 14 21.78 5.37 -0.08
C VAL A 14 20.68 4.36 -0.41
N GLY A 15 21.04 3.12 -0.73
CA GLY A 15 20.09 2.04 -1.01
C GLY A 15 19.18 1.75 0.18
N GLU A 16 19.72 1.74 1.39
CA GLU A 16 18.96 1.53 2.62
C GLU A 16 17.98 2.67 2.90
N VAL A 17 18.41 3.92 2.74
CA VAL A 17 17.55 5.10 2.91
C VAL A 17 16.44 5.15 1.84
N LEU A 18 16.76 4.81 0.59
CA LEU A 18 15.77 4.68 -0.48
C LEU A 18 14.77 3.57 -0.19
N TYR A 19 15.23 2.41 0.26
CA TYR A 19 14.37 1.30 0.62
C TYR A 19 13.40 1.68 1.75
N MET A 20 13.89 2.35 2.80
CA MET A 20 13.03 2.84 3.89
C MET A 20 12.01 3.86 3.40
N THR A 21 12.43 4.80 2.55
CA THR A 21 11.55 5.85 2.03
C THR A 21 10.48 5.26 1.10
N ILE A 22 10.83 4.35 0.20
CA ILE A 22 9.88 3.65 -0.67
C ILE A 22 8.92 2.81 0.18
N LYS A 23 9.42 2.10 1.19
CA LYS A 23 8.59 1.31 2.11
C LYS A 23 7.60 2.18 2.87
N LEU A 24 8.02 3.38 3.31
CA LEU A 24 7.16 4.34 3.99
C LEU A 24 6.13 4.96 3.03
N ALA A 25 6.59 5.39 1.86
CA ALA A 25 5.75 5.93 0.80
C ALA A 25 4.69 4.92 0.37
N TRP A 26 5.04 3.64 0.24
CA TRP A 26 4.10 2.58 -0.11
C TRP A 26 3.00 2.40 0.95
N LYS A 27 3.34 2.54 2.23
CA LYS A 27 2.33 2.54 3.31
C LYS A 27 1.39 3.73 3.19
N VAL A 28 1.91 4.92 2.95
CA VAL A 28 1.10 6.15 2.79
C VAL A 28 0.20 6.05 1.57
N THR A 29 0.73 5.64 0.42
CA THR A 29 -0.05 5.48 -0.82
C THR A 29 -1.20 4.48 -0.64
N LYS A 30 -0.99 3.36 0.07
CA LYS A 30 -2.07 2.40 0.38
C LYS A 30 -3.20 3.03 1.19
N ILE A 31 -2.87 3.87 2.17
CA ILE A 31 -3.86 4.58 2.99
C ILE A 31 -4.65 5.56 2.13
N VAL A 32 -3.97 6.35 1.31
CA VAL A 32 -4.59 7.32 0.39
C VAL A 32 -5.51 6.61 -0.61
N PHE A 33 -5.06 5.51 -1.21
CA PHE A 33 -5.87 4.69 -2.13
C PHE A 33 -7.11 4.10 -1.45
N ALA A 34 -6.96 3.59 -0.22
CA ALA A 34 -8.06 2.99 0.51
C ALA A 34 -9.11 4.03 0.94
N ILE A 35 -8.68 5.22 1.37
CA ILE A 35 -9.59 6.26 1.87
C ILE A 35 -10.26 7.03 0.73
N ILE A 36 -9.55 7.30 -0.36
CA ILE A 36 -10.05 8.18 -1.43
C ILE A 36 -10.46 7.37 -2.65
N LEU A 37 -9.58 6.54 -3.19
CA LEU A 37 -9.83 5.92 -4.49
C LEU A 37 -10.88 4.81 -4.41
N LEU A 38 -10.81 3.95 -3.39
CA LEU A 38 -11.74 2.83 -3.23
C LEU A 38 -13.22 3.27 -3.15
N PRO A 39 -13.61 4.24 -2.31
CA PRO A 39 -15.00 4.73 -2.29
C PRO A 39 -15.41 5.45 -3.58
N VAL A 40 -14.53 6.25 -4.21
CA VAL A 40 -14.84 6.90 -5.48
C VAL A 40 -15.10 5.86 -6.59
N VAL A 41 -14.27 4.82 -6.67
CA VAL A 41 -14.44 3.72 -7.64
C VAL A 41 -15.75 2.98 -7.39
N MET A 42 -16.14 2.76 -6.13
CA MET A 42 -17.41 2.09 -5.80
C MET A 42 -18.63 2.91 -6.18
N ILE A 43 -18.60 4.22 -5.97
CA ILE A 43 -19.67 5.12 -6.42
C ILE A 43 -19.77 5.08 -7.95
N GLY A 44 -18.64 5.15 -8.65
CA GLY A 44 -18.61 5.04 -10.11
C GLY A 44 -19.16 3.71 -10.61
N LEU A 45 -18.78 2.59 -9.99
CA LEU A 45 -19.27 1.26 -10.36
C LEU A 45 -20.77 1.10 -10.11
N ALA A 46 -21.27 1.62 -8.99
CA ALA A 46 -22.68 1.61 -8.64
C ALA A 46 -23.50 2.48 -9.61
N ALA A 47 -23.01 3.67 -9.95
CA ALA A 47 -23.65 4.56 -10.92
C ALA A 47 -23.70 3.97 -12.34
N ALA A 48 -22.69 3.18 -12.71
CA ALA A 48 -22.64 2.47 -13.98
C ALA A 48 -23.50 1.18 -14.01
N GLY A 49 -24.23 0.85 -12.93
CA GLY A 49 -25.13 -0.31 -12.85
C GLY A 49 -24.45 -1.64 -12.53
N PHE A 50 -23.14 -1.66 -12.28
CA PHE A 50 -22.37 -2.87 -11.96
C PHE A 50 -22.41 -3.23 -10.46
N MET A 51 -23.61 -3.26 -9.88
CA MET A 51 -23.79 -3.43 -8.44
C MET A 51 -23.19 -4.74 -7.91
N THR A 52 -23.33 -5.85 -8.65
CA THR A 52 -22.77 -7.16 -8.27
C THR A 52 -21.24 -7.10 -8.15
N LEU A 53 -20.56 -6.45 -9.10
CA LEU A 53 -19.10 -6.30 -9.06
C LEU A 53 -18.66 -5.39 -7.91
N ALA A 54 -19.39 -4.31 -7.66
CA ALA A 54 -19.10 -3.39 -6.55
C ALA A 54 -19.16 -4.11 -5.19
N ILE A 55 -20.19 -4.95 -5.01
CA ILE A 55 -20.38 -5.75 -3.79
C ILE A 55 -19.26 -6.78 -3.61
N VAL A 56 -18.87 -7.49 -4.67
CA VAL A 56 -17.76 -8.46 -4.61
C VAL A 56 -16.44 -7.77 -4.23
N ILE A 57 -16.14 -6.62 -4.83
CA ILE A 57 -14.94 -5.84 -4.50
C ILE A 57 -14.97 -5.35 -3.04
N LEU A 58 -16.13 -4.87 -2.56
CA LEU A 58 -16.34 -4.49 -1.16
C LEU A 58 -16.07 -5.63 -0.19
N LEU A 59 -16.61 -6.81 -0.47
CA LEU A 59 -16.43 -7.98 0.37
C LEU A 59 -14.97 -8.39 0.47
N ILE A 60 -14.24 -8.45 -0.65
CA ILE A 60 -12.82 -8.79 -0.66
C ILE A 60 -12.01 -7.75 0.11
N ALA A 61 -12.23 -6.45 -0.16
CA ALA A 61 -11.52 -5.38 0.52
C ALA A 61 -11.81 -5.37 2.03
N GLY A 62 -13.07 -5.59 2.43
CA GLY A 62 -13.49 -5.67 3.82
C GLY A 62 -12.86 -6.85 4.56
N VAL A 63 -12.85 -8.04 3.95
CA VAL A 63 -12.19 -9.23 4.53
C VAL A 63 -10.69 -8.99 4.71
N LEU A 64 -10.00 -8.43 3.71
CA LEU A 64 -8.58 -8.09 3.82
C LEU A 64 -8.31 -7.05 4.94
N ALA A 65 -9.19 -6.07 5.10
CA ALA A 65 -9.11 -5.08 6.18
C ALA A 65 -9.30 -5.73 7.57
N LEU A 66 -10.26 -6.66 7.69
CA LEU A 66 -10.49 -7.42 8.92
C LEU A 66 -9.26 -8.25 9.29
N PHE A 67 -8.70 -9.03 8.36
CA PHE A 67 -7.46 -9.77 8.60
C PHE A 67 -6.31 -8.85 9.01
N GLY A 68 -6.19 -7.69 8.36
CA GLY A 68 -5.20 -6.67 8.75
C GLY A 68 -5.39 -6.18 10.19
N SER A 69 -6.62 -5.88 10.60
CA SER A 69 -6.94 -5.44 11.96
C SER A 69 -6.75 -6.52 13.01
N LEU A 70 -7.06 -7.78 12.70
CA LEU A 70 -6.87 -8.92 13.60
C LEU A 70 -5.38 -9.20 13.83
N VAL A 71 -4.56 -9.13 12.78
CA VAL A 71 -3.11 -9.29 12.89
C VAL A 71 -2.47 -8.11 13.63
N ALA A 72 -2.98 -6.90 13.46
CA ALA A 72 -2.50 -5.72 14.17
C ALA A 72 -2.92 -5.67 15.64
N GLY A 73 -4.13 -6.14 15.98
CA GLY A 73 -4.64 -6.20 17.36
C GLY A 73 -4.17 -7.40 18.17
N ALA A 74 -3.56 -8.41 17.53
CA ALA A 74 -2.94 -9.56 18.18
C ALA A 74 -1.45 -9.34 18.55
N ARG A 75 -0.91 -8.14 18.30
CA ARG A 75 0.43 -7.70 18.70
C ARG A 75 0.32 -6.63 19.78
#